data_AF-A0A285D5J4-F1
#
_entry.id   AF-A0A285D5J4-F1
#
_cell.length_a   1.000
_cell.length_b   1.000
_cell.length_c   1.000
_cell.angle_alpha   90.00
_cell.angle_beta   90.00
_cell.angle_gamma   90.00
#
_symmetry.space_group_name_H-M   'P 1'
#
loop_
_entity.id
_entity.type
_entity.pdbx_description
1 polymer ?
#
loop_
_entity_poly.entity_id
_entity_poly.type
_entity_poly.pdbx_seq_one_letter_code
_entity_poly.pdbx_strand_id
1 'polypeptide(L)'
;MTLQALWRGDLPLGQAFWSHAILYSGLASLTATVTAFALIAAEAPTALAATVYFLPTPYILVTLVGVWRSAARDPGPEARALAAKLAALLWAVAMILI
;
A
#
# COMPACT_ATOMS: atom_id res chain seq x y z
N MET A 1 -1.80 -16.61 4.49
CA MET A 1 -1.12 -15.46 5.10
C MET A 1 -2.15 -14.35 5.27
N THR A 2 -2.61 -14.08 6.48
CA THR A 2 -3.80 -13.25 6.72
C THR A 2 -3.42 -11.79 7.01
N LEU A 3 -4.20 -10.85 6.46
CA LEU A 3 -4.10 -9.40 6.69
C LEU A 3 -3.98 -9.01 8.17
N GLN A 4 -4.53 -9.86 9.05
CA GLN A 4 -4.51 -9.72 10.50
C GLN A 4 -3.11 -9.87 11.11
N ALA A 5 -2.23 -10.72 10.54
CA ALA A 5 -0.84 -10.87 10.96
C ALA A 5 0.01 -9.65 10.55
N LEU A 6 -0.29 -9.08 9.37
CA LEU A 6 0.30 -7.82 8.91
C LEU A 6 -0.10 -6.65 9.82
N TRP A 7 -1.38 -6.58 10.21
CA TRP A 7 -1.90 -5.55 11.12
C TRP A 7 -1.34 -5.64 12.55
N ARG A 8 -1.01 -6.85 13.02
CA ARG A 8 -0.37 -7.08 14.32
C ARG A 8 1.13 -6.81 14.31
N GLY A 9 1.74 -6.75 13.13
CA GLY A 9 3.17 -6.54 12.96
C GLY A 9 4.02 -7.78 13.26
N ASP A 10 3.39 -8.97 13.26
CA ASP A 10 4.05 -10.27 13.51
C ASP A 10 4.85 -10.77 12.30
N LEU A 11 4.77 -10.07 11.16
CA LEU A 11 5.51 -10.40 9.94
C LEU A 11 6.90 -9.75 9.95
N PRO A 12 7.95 -10.47 9.51
CA PRO A 12 9.27 -9.90 9.32
C PRO A 12 9.18 -8.65 8.45
N LEU A 13 9.82 -7.55 8.89
CA LEU A 13 9.74 -6.23 8.26
C LEU A 13 10.00 -6.28 6.75
N GLY A 14 10.97 -7.09 6.32
CA GLY A 14 11.29 -7.29 4.90
C GLY A 14 10.17 -7.94 4.10
N GLN A 15 9.45 -8.91 4.68
CA GLN A 15 8.35 -9.60 4.01
C GLN A 15 7.11 -8.70 3.95
N ALA A 16 6.77 -8.02 5.04
CA ALA A 16 5.65 -7.07 5.08
C ALA A 16 5.84 -5.91 4.09
N PHE A 17 7.08 -5.38 4.00
CA PHE A 17 7.42 -4.29 3.11
C PHE A 17 7.42 -4.71 1.63
N TRP A 18 8.14 -5.77 1.26
CA TRP A 18 8.26 -6.16 -0.15
C TRP A 18 6.99 -6.78 -0.72
N SER A 19 6.35 -7.70 0.02
CA SER A 19 5.18 -8.39 -0.52
C SER A 19 3.92 -7.52 -0.46
N HIS A 20 3.58 -6.98 0.70
CA HIS A 20 2.32 -6.25 0.87
C HIS A 20 2.47 -4.77 0.52
N ALA A 21 3.51 -4.11 1.03
CA ALA A 21 3.65 -2.69 0.83
C ALA A 21 4.18 -2.30 -0.55
N ILE A 22 4.90 -3.15 -1.29
CA ILE A 22 5.37 -2.88 -2.67
C ILE A 22 4.58 -3.69 -3.70
N LEU A 23 4.56 -5.02 -3.59
CA LEU A 23 3.99 -5.87 -4.64
C LEU A 23 2.47 -5.73 -4.73
N TYR A 24 1.75 -5.89 -3.61
CA TYR A 24 0.28 -5.84 -3.62
C TYR A 24 -0.27 -4.43 -3.84
N SER A 25 0.33 -3.41 -3.21
CA SER A 25 -0.06 -2.01 -3.44
C SER A 25 0.25 -1.55 -4.86
N GLY A 26 1.41 -1.95 -5.42
CA GLY A 26 1.78 -1.65 -6.80
C GLY A 26 0.87 -2.35 -7.81
N LEU A 27 0.60 -3.64 -7.60
CA LEU A 27 -0.36 -4.38 -8.43
C LEU A 27 -1.75 -3.78 -8.35
N ALA A 28 -2.25 -3.47 -7.14
CA ALA A 28 -3.57 -2.89 -6.96
C ALA A 28 -3.69 -1.52 -7.65
N SER A 29 -2.70 -0.64 -7.49
CA SER A 29 -2.68 0.67 -8.13
C SER A 29 -2.61 0.52 -9.65
N LEU A 30 -1.70 -0.32 -10.18
CA LEU A 30 -1.60 -0.57 -11.62
C LEU A 30 -2.90 -1.11 -12.21
N THR A 31 -3.54 -2.08 -11.55
CA THR A 31 -4.84 -2.62 -11.98
C THR A 31 -5.93 -1.56 -11.91
N ALA A 32 -5.93 -0.71 -10.89
CA ALA A 32 -6.92 0.36 -10.74
C ALA A 32 -6.75 1.42 -11.83
N THR A 33 -5.52 1.85 -12.12
CA THR A 33 -5.21 2.79 -13.19
C THR A 33 -5.60 2.22 -14.55
N VAL A 34 -5.19 0.99 -14.89
CA VAL A 34 -5.56 0.35 -16.17
C VAL A 34 -7.08 0.23 -16.30
N THR A 35 -7.78 -0.16 -15.24
CA THR A 35 -9.24 -0.28 -15.24
C THR A 35 -9.92 1.07 -15.36
N ALA A 36 -9.43 2.11 -14.67
CA ALA A 36 -9.96 3.47 -14.77
C ALA A 36 -9.79 4.03 -16.20
N PHE A 37 -8.61 3.83 -16.81
CA PHE A 37 -8.38 4.21 -18.21
C PHE A 37 -9.28 3.43 -19.18
N ALA A 38 -9.47 2.13 -18.96
CA ALA A 38 -10.39 1.31 -19.77
C ALA A 38 -11.85 1.80 -19.63
N LEU A 39 -12.27 2.18 -18.43
CA LEU A 39 -13.61 2.74 -18.17
C LEU A 39 -13.79 4.10 -18.85
N ILE A 40 -12.78 4.97 -18.81
CA ILE A 40 -12.82 6.26 -19.52
C ILE A 40 -12.87 6.02 -21.04
N ALA A 41 -12.06 5.09 -21.56
CA ALA A 41 -12.07 4.73 -22.98
C ALA A 41 -13.41 4.11 -23.43
N ALA A 42 -14.14 3.47 -22.51
CA ALA A 42 -15.48 2.95 -22.71
C ALA A 42 -16.59 4.01 -22.49
N GLU A 43 -16.24 5.30 -22.33
CA GLU A 43 -17.15 6.41 -22.04
C GLU A 43 -18.01 6.19 -20.78
N ALA A 44 -17.52 5.38 -19.84
CA ALA A 44 -18.22 5.12 -18.59
C ALA A 44 -18.27 6.40 -17.72
N PRO A 45 -19.23 6.47 -16.77
CA PRO A 45 -19.35 7.61 -15.88
C PRO A 45 -18.04 7.87 -15.13
N THR A 46 -17.58 9.12 -15.13
CA THR A 46 -16.33 9.51 -14.47
C THR A 46 -16.33 9.16 -12.98
N ALA A 47 -17.50 9.17 -12.34
CA ALA A 47 -17.68 8.73 -10.96
C ALA A 47 -17.32 7.24 -10.76
N LEU A 48 -17.61 6.37 -11.73
CA LEU A 48 -17.27 4.96 -11.68
C LEU A 48 -15.75 4.76 -11.82
N ALA A 49 -15.12 5.46 -12.76
CA ALA A 49 -13.67 5.47 -12.91
C ALA A 49 -12.96 5.98 -11.65
N ALA A 50 -13.47 7.06 -11.03
CA ALA A 50 -12.94 7.58 -9.77
C ALA A 50 -13.08 6.56 -8.63
N THR A 51 -14.22 5.87 -8.52
CA THR A 51 -14.44 4.87 -7.47
C THR A 51 -13.45 3.70 -7.59
N VAL A 52 -13.19 3.24 -8.82
CA VAL A 52 -12.20 2.19 -9.08
C VAL A 52 -10.78 2.66 -8.79
N TYR A 53 -10.47 3.93 -9.11
CA TYR A 53 -9.17 4.53 -8.83
C TYR A 53 -8.87 4.65 -7.33
N PHE A 54 -9.86 5.03 -6.51
CA PHE A 54 -9.70 5.14 -5.05
C PHE A 54 -9.87 3.82 -4.29
N LEU A 55 -10.23 2.73 -4.97
CA LEU A 55 -10.41 1.41 -4.37
C LEU A 55 -9.16 0.85 -3.64
N PRO A 56 -7.93 1.09 -4.10
CA PRO A 56 -6.70 0.64 -3.42
C PRO A 56 -6.35 1.46 -2.18
N THR A 57 -6.88 2.69 -2.04
CA THR A 57 -6.51 3.62 -0.95
C THR A 57 -6.67 3.03 0.46
N PRO A 58 -7.77 2.32 0.81
CA PRO A 58 -7.92 1.67 2.11
C PRO A 58 -6.84 0.60 2.35
N TYR A 59 -6.47 -0.15 1.31
CA TYR A 59 -5.44 -1.17 1.39
C TYR A 59 -4.05 -0.57 1.62
N ILE A 60 -3.73 0.54 0.93
CA ILE A 60 -2.49 1.30 1.11
C ILE A 60 -2.36 1.81 2.55
N LEU A 61 -3.44 2.34 3.13
CA LEU A 61 -3.45 2.79 4.52
C LEU A 61 -3.21 1.64 5.51
N VAL A 62 -3.86 0.49 5.30
CA VAL A 62 -3.68 -0.71 6.12
C VAL A 62 -2.22 -1.20 6.07
N THR A 63 -1.61 -1.20 4.90
CA THR A 63 -0.20 -1.60 4.74
C THR A 63 0.75 -0.61 5.40
N LEU A 64 0.51 0.69 5.27
CA LEU A 64 1.30 1.72 5.94
C LEU A 64 1.27 1.57 7.47
N VAL A 65 0.09 1.38 8.04
CA VAL A 65 -0.10 1.16 9.48
C VAL A 65 0.60 -0.13 9.93
N GLY A 66 0.48 -1.21 9.15
CA GLY A 66 1.18 -2.47 9.41
C GLY A 66 2.71 -2.30 9.47
N VAL A 67 3.30 -1.62 8.48
CA VAL A 67 4.74 -1.36 8.44
C VAL A 67 5.19 -0.48 9.61
N TRP A 68 4.45 0.58 9.94
CA TRP A 68 4.76 1.44 11.07
C TRP A 68 4.69 0.72 12.42
N ARG A 69 3.73 -0.21 12.60
CA ARG A 69 3.64 -1.04 13.81
C ARG A 69 4.73 -2.10 13.88
N SER A 70 5.08 -2.75 12.77
CA SER A 70 6.23 -3.67 12.70
C SER A 70 7.54 -2.95 13.00
N ALA A 71 7.76 -1.75 12.44
CA ALA A 71 8.95 -0.95 12.69
C ALA A 71 9.07 -0.51 14.15
N ALA A 72 7.96 -0.29 14.85
CA ALA A 72 7.94 0.04 16.28
C ALA A 72 8.22 -1.17 17.20
N ARG A 73 8.13 -2.39 16.68
CA ARG A 73 8.41 -3.64 17.41
C ARG A 73 9.76 -4.27 17.07
N ASP A 74 10.47 -3.76 16.06
CA ASP A 74 11.79 -4.25 15.67
C ASP A 74 12.85 -3.79 16.71
N PRO A 75 13.57 -4.70 17.40
CA PRO A 75 14.62 -4.33 18.35
C PRO A 75 15.92 -3.83 17.67
N GLY A 76 15.88 -3.57 16.36
CA GLY A 76 17.00 -3.09 15.57
C GLY A 76 17.34 -1.61 15.81
N PRO A 77 18.42 -1.09 15.18
CA PRO A 77 18.82 0.30 15.31
C PRO A 77 17.69 1.26 14.92
N GLU A 78 17.42 2.29 15.73
CA GLU A 78 16.34 3.26 15.51
C GLU A 78 16.35 3.89 14.11
N ALA A 79 17.54 4.09 13.53
CA ALA A 79 17.72 4.59 12.17
C ALA A 79 17.07 3.69 11.11
N ARG A 80 17.09 2.36 11.30
CA ARG A 80 16.48 1.40 10.36
C ARG A 80 14.97 1.41 10.45
N ALA A 81 14.42 1.58 11.66
CA ALA A 81 12.99 1.76 11.88
C ALA A 81 12.50 3.07 11.23
N LEU A 82 13.24 4.16 11.39
CA LEU A 82 12.90 5.45 10.80
C LEU A 82 12.94 5.42 9.27
N ALA A 83 13.96 4.78 8.68
CA ALA A 83 14.08 4.61 7.24
C ALA A 83 12.91 3.79 6.66
N ALA A 84 12.52 2.69 7.31
CA ALA A 84 11.37 1.88 6.90
C ALA A 84 10.05 2.67 6.99
N LYS A 85 9.88 3.48 8.05
CA LYS A 85 8.72 4.36 8.21
C LYS A 85 8.61 5.40 7.10
N LEU A 86 9.72 6.07 6.76
CA LEU A 86 9.77 7.08 5.71
C LEU A 86 9.57 6.46 4.33
N ALA A 87 10.22 5.33 4.03
CA ALA A 87 10.07 4.62 2.77
C ALA A 87 8.63 4.16 2.54
N ALA A 88 7.97 3.62 3.57
CA ALA A 88 6.56 3.22 3.48
C ALA A 88 5.63 4.42 3.26
N LEU A 89 5.90 5.56 3.92
CA LEU A 89 5.13 6.78 3.74
C LEU A 89 5.28 7.33 2.32
N LEU A 90 6.52 7.44 1.83
CA LEU A 90 6.83 7.88 0.46
C LEU A 90 6.15 6.99 -0.58
N TRP A 91 6.21 5.67 -0.38
CA TRP A 91 5.56 4.72 -1.29
C TRP A 91 4.04 4.83 -1.26
N ALA A 92 3.43 4.96 -0.09
CA ALA A 92 1.99 5.17 0.04
C ALA A 92 1.54 6.46 -0.67
N VAL A 93 2.28 7.55 -0.50
CA VAL A 93 2.00 8.82 -1.19
C VAL A 93 2.16 8.66 -2.71
N ALA A 94 3.22 8.01 -3.17
CA ALA A 94 3.43 7.76 -4.60
C ALA A 94 2.29 6.96 -5.22
N MET A 95 1.82 5.90 -4.56
CA MET A 95 0.72 5.06 -5.06
C MET A 95 -0.66 5.74 -5.00
N ILE A 96 -0.85 6.75 -4.14
CA ILE A 96 -2.09 7.54 -4.11
C ILE A 96 -2.10 8.58 -5.24
N LEU A 97 -0.93 9.03 -5.68
CA LEU A 97 -0.78 10.06 -6.72
C LEU A 97 -0.68 9.49 -8.15
N ILE A 98 -0.48 8.18 -8.30
CA ILE A 98 -0.36 7.46 -9.59
C ILE A 98 -1.66 6.72 -9.87
#